data_AF-A0A7S1AMP8-F1
#
_entry.id   AF-A0A7S1AMP8-F1
#
_cell.length_a   1.000
_cell.length_b   1.000
_cell.length_c   1.000
_cell.angle_alpha   90.00
_cell.angle_beta   90.00
_cell.angle_gamma   90.00
#
_symmetry.space_group_name_H-M   'P 1'
#
loop_
_entity.id
_entity.type
_entity.pdbx_description
1 polymer ?
#
loop_
_entity_poly.entity_id
_entity_poly.type
_entity_poly.pdbx_seq_one_letter_code
_entity_poly.pdbx_strand_id
1 'polypeptide(L)'
;FWLKLFLVQSGAQRFLTKCIRRYMGAVLLTPCYCCKESKSLPIPDAPLSVSELHEELRKIQFLPGPAAAEEYVKLAWKLRSSTFMKPTEPSETAKALMAYLSTHLSVSQLHLNVRALLSTFWNVPVIEGTQRESRQGFTDPAIRAELTALVGSPPFQIISWTKLRQLGRIPNSSEEHQVTLQAALQGMLDSGEKLLDEKGNPTMQIYMMSHTWFTRGHQPDGTYNAALANPDNDERIKLKSLVAFGEYTREHHGRELWFWIDYLSIHQESIQPGIRSLPLYVTSCSSLVVCYSESYETRAWTLLEQCLFTAISTKPALTAISCDGSFFPNMRANTGGEESRKVLLNPTTGILSDENDRATIQLLVQTSEELWAKGWIESPAYWSGEEPTYNARGNPKYGPGLHGMHKVAWEETEVMVRRLQLTPEGHIRVLVRDAKSGLETLRIK
;
A
#
# COMPACT_ATOMS: atom_id res chain seq x y z
N PHE A 1 54.05 -45.87 35.52
CA PHE A 1 53.94 -44.56 34.84
C PHE A 1 52.54 -44.45 34.24
N TRP A 2 51.47 -44.56 35.03
CA TRP A 2 50.97 -43.59 36.02
C TRP A 2 50.58 -42.24 35.39
N LEU A 3 49.26 -42.08 35.25
CA LEU A 3 48.48 -40.90 35.65
C LEU A 3 49.19 -40.03 36.72
N LYS A 4 49.36 -38.73 36.44
CA LYS A 4 49.57 -37.55 37.32
C LYS A 4 50.12 -36.46 36.38
N LEU A 5 49.65 -35.21 36.29
CA LEU A 5 49.08 -34.26 37.24
C LEU A 5 48.01 -33.40 36.50
N PHE A 6 46.82 -33.08 37.06
CA PHE A 6 46.53 -32.02 38.07
C PHE A 6 46.99 -30.63 37.59
N LEU A 7 46.23 -29.52 37.53
CA LEU A 7 45.01 -28.97 38.17
C LEU A 7 44.52 -27.80 37.26
N VAL A 8 43.28 -27.31 37.25
CA VAL A 8 42.65 -26.48 38.30
C VAL A 8 41.11 -26.51 38.17
N GLN A 9 40.46 -26.47 39.32
CA GLN A 9 39.03 -26.51 39.64
C GLN A 9 38.25 -25.30 39.11
N SER A 10 36.99 -25.49 38.68
CA SER A 10 35.80 -24.96 39.39
C SER A 10 34.49 -25.20 38.61
N GLY A 11 33.60 -26.00 39.21
CA GLY A 11 32.14 -25.85 39.22
C GLY A 11 31.36 -25.56 37.92
N ALA A 12 31.05 -26.59 37.12
CA ALA A 12 29.91 -26.51 36.18
C ALA A 12 29.31 -27.87 35.75
N GLN A 13 29.55 -28.97 36.49
CA GLN A 13 29.15 -30.32 36.05
C GLN A 13 28.08 -31.01 36.89
N ARG A 14 27.27 -30.22 37.63
CA ARG A 14 26.05 -30.69 38.32
C ARG A 14 24.75 -30.08 37.79
N PHE A 15 24.80 -29.26 36.75
CA PHE A 15 23.60 -28.67 36.14
C PHE A 15 23.12 -29.42 34.89
N LEU A 16 24.01 -30.06 34.11
CA LEU A 16 23.62 -30.71 32.86
C LEU A 16 22.93 -32.08 33.02
N THR A 17 23.16 -32.82 34.11
CA THR A 17 22.56 -34.15 34.29
C THR A 17 21.15 -34.10 34.91
N LYS A 18 20.71 -32.92 35.37
CA LYS A 18 19.36 -32.70 35.94
C LYS A 18 18.37 -32.10 34.91
N CYS A 19 18.86 -31.51 33.82
CA CYS A 19 18.02 -30.98 32.75
C CYS A 19 17.67 -32.02 31.66
N ILE A 20 18.52 -33.01 31.41
CA ILE A 20 18.27 -34.02 30.36
C ILE A 20 17.29 -35.12 30.82
N ARG A 21 17.12 -35.34 32.13
CA ARG A 21 16.13 -36.28 32.68
C ARG A 21 14.72 -35.71 32.87
N ARG A 22 14.50 -34.42 32.62
CA ARG A 22 13.16 -33.79 32.65
C ARG A 22 12.53 -33.58 31.28
N TYR A 23 13.24 -33.90 30.20
CA TYR A 23 12.77 -33.65 28.82
C TYR A 23 12.50 -34.93 28.00
N MET A 24 12.71 -36.13 28.55
CA MET A 24 12.48 -37.40 27.84
C MET A 24 11.71 -38.44 28.66
N GLY A 25 10.71 -37.99 29.43
CA GLY A 25 9.91 -38.87 30.27
C GLY A 25 8.48 -38.37 30.48
N ALA A 26 7.80 -37.99 29.40
CA ALA A 26 6.35 -37.76 29.38
C ALA A 26 5.82 -37.81 27.93
N VAL A 27 6.11 -38.89 27.24
CA VAL A 27 5.39 -39.27 26.02
C VAL A 27 4.94 -40.70 26.23
N LEU A 28 3.77 -40.86 26.83
CA LEU A 28 2.90 -42.03 26.70
C LEU A 28 1.52 -41.65 27.26
N LEU A 29 0.54 -41.65 26.36
CA LEU A 29 -0.89 -41.86 26.59
C LEU A 29 -1.70 -40.73 27.24
N THR A 30 -2.16 -39.79 26.41
CA THR A 30 -3.50 -39.21 26.55
C THR A 30 -4.08 -39.01 25.14
N PRO A 31 -5.27 -39.55 24.82
CA PRO A 31 -5.83 -39.45 23.47
C PRO A 31 -6.40 -38.05 23.24
N CYS A 32 -5.74 -37.25 22.40
CA CYS A 32 -6.37 -36.08 21.80
C CYS A 32 -7.40 -36.55 20.77
N TYR A 33 -8.64 -36.69 21.24
CA TYR A 33 -9.81 -36.61 20.39
C TYR A 33 -9.94 -35.18 19.84
N CYS A 34 -10.09 -35.09 18.52
CA CYS A 34 -10.45 -33.92 17.67
C CYS A 34 -9.40 -33.52 16.62
N CYS A 35 -8.93 -34.47 15.81
CA CYS A 35 -8.75 -34.15 14.39
C CYS A 35 -10.15 -34.19 13.75
N LYS A 36 -10.80 -33.02 13.65
CA LYS A 36 -11.91 -32.87 12.71
C LYS A 36 -11.32 -33.07 11.31
N GLU A 37 -11.98 -33.93 10.54
CA GLU A 37 -11.70 -34.21 9.12
C GLU A 37 -11.28 -32.92 8.40
N SER A 38 -10.05 -32.90 7.87
CA SER A 38 -9.69 -31.90 6.88
C SER A 38 -10.57 -32.18 5.66
N LYS A 39 -11.66 -31.44 5.50
CA LYS A 39 -12.39 -31.42 4.24
C LYS A 39 -11.39 -31.04 3.16
N SER A 40 -11.11 -31.98 2.26
CA SER A 40 -10.39 -31.67 1.03
C SER A 40 -11.05 -30.46 0.40
N LEU A 41 -10.28 -29.40 0.16
CA LEU A 41 -10.80 -28.20 -0.52
C LEU A 41 -11.39 -28.59 -1.87
N PRO A 42 -12.52 -28.00 -2.28
CA PRO A 42 -13.09 -28.25 -3.59
C PRO A 42 -12.05 -27.89 -4.66
N ILE A 43 -11.89 -28.79 -5.63
CA ILE A 43 -11.10 -28.54 -6.84
C ILE A 43 -11.69 -27.27 -7.49
N PRO A 44 -10.87 -26.28 -7.89
CA PRO A 44 -11.39 -25.09 -8.54
C PRO A 44 -12.20 -25.49 -9.79
N ASP A 45 -13.38 -24.90 -9.95
CA ASP A 45 -14.22 -25.11 -11.12
C ASP A 45 -13.42 -24.90 -12.42
N ALA A 46 -13.82 -25.59 -13.49
CA ALA A 46 -13.21 -25.40 -14.80
C ALA A 46 -13.24 -23.91 -15.22
N PRO A 47 -12.23 -23.44 -15.99
CA PRO A 47 -12.23 -22.08 -16.55
C PRO A 47 -13.54 -21.77 -17.26
N LEU A 48 -14.11 -20.58 -17.02
CA LEU A 48 -15.25 -20.10 -17.80
C LEU A 48 -14.85 -19.96 -19.28
N SER A 49 -15.65 -20.55 -20.16
CA SER A 49 -15.60 -20.26 -21.58
C SER A 49 -16.03 -18.81 -21.85
N VAL A 50 -15.63 -18.27 -23.00
CA VAL A 50 -16.04 -16.93 -23.45
C VAL A 50 -17.57 -16.81 -23.57
N SER A 51 -18.26 -17.89 -23.93
CA SER A 51 -19.73 -17.91 -24.01
C SER A 51 -20.38 -17.79 -22.63
N GLU A 52 -19.90 -18.58 -21.67
CA GLU A 52 -20.40 -18.53 -20.28
C GLU A 52 -20.11 -17.16 -19.65
N LEU A 53 -18.94 -16.58 -19.91
CA LEU A 53 -18.64 -15.22 -19.47
C LEU A 53 -19.66 -14.20 -20.00
N HIS A 54 -19.95 -14.21 -21.30
CA HIS A 54 -20.92 -13.27 -21.87
C HIS A 54 -22.33 -13.47 -21.30
N GLU A 55 -22.69 -14.70 -20.93
CA GLU A 55 -23.97 -14.99 -20.29
C GLU A 55 -24.01 -14.43 -18.87
N GLU A 56 -22.96 -14.64 -18.08
CA GLU A 56 -22.84 -14.05 -16.74
C GLU A 56 -22.85 -12.52 -16.79
N LEU A 57 -22.11 -11.91 -17.72
CA LEU A 57 -22.13 -10.46 -17.92
C LEU A 57 -23.51 -9.93 -18.28
N ARG A 58 -24.24 -10.65 -19.15
CA ARG A 58 -25.64 -10.34 -19.46
C ARG A 58 -26.54 -10.47 -18.25
N LYS A 59 -26.33 -11.43 -17.35
CA LYS A 59 -27.11 -11.52 -16.10
C LYS A 59 -26.83 -10.31 -15.21
N ILE A 60 -25.56 -9.94 -15.08
CA ILE A 60 -25.11 -8.84 -14.23
C ILE A 60 -25.66 -7.49 -14.69
N GLN A 61 -25.75 -7.24 -16.01
CA GLN A 61 -26.22 -5.95 -16.55
C GLN A 61 -27.66 -5.60 -16.13
N PHE A 62 -28.47 -6.59 -15.75
CA PHE A 62 -29.85 -6.40 -15.29
C PHE A 62 -29.98 -6.23 -13.78
N LEU A 63 -28.89 -6.35 -13.03
CA LEU A 63 -28.89 -6.18 -11.58
C LEU A 63 -28.79 -4.70 -11.19
N PRO A 64 -29.38 -4.28 -10.07
CA PRO A 64 -29.18 -2.93 -9.54
C PRO A 64 -27.72 -2.74 -9.11
N GLY A 65 -27.19 -1.52 -9.24
CA GLY A 65 -25.75 -1.22 -9.14
C GLY A 65 -24.98 -1.95 -8.04
N PRO A 66 -25.40 -1.95 -6.76
CA PRO A 66 -24.70 -2.69 -5.70
C PRO A 66 -24.64 -4.22 -5.93
N ALA A 67 -25.72 -4.83 -6.41
CA ALA A 67 -25.80 -6.26 -6.69
C ALA A 67 -25.04 -6.63 -7.97
N ALA A 68 -25.11 -5.77 -9.00
CA ALA A 68 -24.32 -5.92 -10.21
C ALA A 68 -22.83 -5.90 -9.88
N ALA A 69 -22.41 -4.96 -9.04
CA ALA A 69 -21.04 -4.82 -8.58
C ALA A 69 -20.55 -6.08 -7.85
N GLU A 70 -21.35 -6.63 -6.94
CA GLU A 70 -21.04 -7.87 -6.21
C GLU A 70 -20.84 -9.07 -7.16
N GLU A 71 -21.75 -9.25 -8.12
CA GLU A 71 -21.66 -10.34 -9.10
C GLU A 71 -20.50 -10.15 -10.10
N TYR A 72 -20.18 -8.90 -10.47
CA TYR A 72 -18.97 -8.59 -11.23
C TYR A 72 -17.71 -9.06 -10.50
N VAL A 73 -17.65 -8.90 -9.17
CA VAL A 73 -16.51 -9.38 -8.40
C VAL A 73 -16.45 -10.90 -8.40
N LYS A 74 -17.58 -11.58 -8.14
CA LYS A 74 -17.66 -13.05 -8.15
C LYS A 74 -17.20 -13.62 -9.49
N LEU A 75 -17.64 -13.00 -10.57
CA LEU A 75 -17.26 -13.36 -11.94
C LEU A 75 -15.76 -13.12 -12.18
N ALA A 76 -15.24 -11.94 -11.85
CA ALA A 76 -13.82 -11.63 -12.00
C ALA A 76 -12.93 -12.54 -11.14
N TRP A 77 -13.41 -12.98 -9.96
CA TRP A 77 -12.74 -13.99 -9.13
C TRP A 77 -12.71 -15.37 -9.80
N LYS A 78 -13.85 -15.83 -10.33
CA LYS A 78 -13.94 -17.11 -11.05
C LYS A 78 -13.00 -17.16 -12.27
N LEU A 79 -12.84 -16.03 -12.95
CA LEU A 79 -11.86 -15.87 -14.02
C LEU A 79 -10.42 -15.92 -13.51
N ARG A 80 -10.12 -15.26 -12.38
CA ARG A 80 -8.80 -15.24 -11.75
C ARG A 80 -8.30 -16.64 -11.34
N SER A 81 -9.16 -17.49 -10.79
CA SER A 81 -8.78 -18.88 -10.45
C SER A 81 -8.35 -19.68 -11.68
N SER A 82 -8.76 -19.28 -12.88
CA SER A 82 -8.40 -19.94 -14.14
C SER A 82 -7.13 -19.40 -14.80
N THR A 83 -6.76 -18.12 -14.58
CA THR A 83 -5.60 -17.45 -15.22
C THR A 83 -4.26 -17.67 -14.53
N PHE A 84 -4.24 -18.15 -13.28
CA PHE A 84 -3.00 -18.34 -12.50
C PHE A 84 -1.99 -19.35 -13.09
N MET A 85 -2.34 -20.04 -14.16
CA MET A 85 -1.43 -20.96 -14.85
C MET A 85 -0.42 -20.25 -15.77
N LYS A 86 -0.68 -19.01 -16.22
CA LYS A 86 0.23 -18.22 -17.09
C LYS A 86 0.09 -16.70 -16.84
N PRO A 87 0.93 -16.07 -16.00
CA PRO A 87 0.77 -14.69 -15.53
C PRO A 87 1.13 -13.59 -16.56
N THR A 88 1.61 -13.93 -17.75
CA THR A 88 2.13 -12.94 -18.71
C THR A 88 1.11 -12.45 -19.73
N GLU A 89 0.00 -13.17 -19.91
CA GLU A 89 -1.05 -12.81 -20.87
C GLU A 89 -2.45 -12.96 -20.26
N PRO A 90 -3.34 -11.96 -20.40
CA PRO A 90 -4.73 -12.13 -20.00
C PRO A 90 -5.35 -13.28 -20.82
N SER A 91 -6.12 -14.17 -20.18
CA SER A 91 -6.87 -15.19 -20.93
C SER A 91 -7.83 -14.54 -21.92
N GLU A 92 -8.23 -15.26 -22.98
CA GLU A 92 -9.25 -14.79 -23.92
C GLU A 92 -10.55 -14.38 -23.19
N THR A 93 -10.87 -15.07 -22.11
CA THR A 93 -11.99 -14.72 -21.24
C THR A 93 -11.76 -13.39 -20.49
N ALA A 94 -10.56 -13.14 -19.95
CA ALA A 94 -10.24 -11.85 -19.34
C ALA A 94 -10.24 -10.69 -20.35
N LYS A 95 -9.75 -10.92 -21.58
CA LYS A 95 -9.81 -9.94 -22.68
C LYS A 95 -11.26 -9.60 -23.06
N ALA A 96 -12.13 -10.60 -23.17
CA ALA A 96 -13.55 -10.40 -23.45
C ALA A 96 -14.27 -9.60 -22.34
N LEU A 97 -13.94 -9.86 -21.08
CA LEU A 97 -14.47 -9.10 -19.94
C LEU A 97 -14.05 -7.63 -20.00
N MET A 98 -12.76 -7.35 -20.22
CA MET A 98 -12.25 -5.98 -20.36
C MET A 98 -12.94 -5.22 -21.50
N ALA A 99 -13.13 -5.87 -22.66
CA ALA A 99 -13.83 -5.27 -23.79
C ALA A 99 -15.30 -4.93 -23.45
N TYR A 100 -16.00 -5.82 -22.75
CA TYR A 100 -17.39 -5.59 -22.33
C TYR A 100 -17.52 -4.43 -21.33
N LEU A 101 -16.66 -4.40 -20.30
CA LEU A 101 -16.69 -3.37 -19.26
C LEU A 101 -16.40 -1.97 -19.83
N SER A 102 -15.46 -1.87 -20.77
CA SER A 102 -15.11 -0.61 -21.44
C SER A 102 -16.26 0.00 -22.27
N THR A 103 -17.24 -0.81 -22.66
CA THR A 103 -18.34 -0.40 -23.56
C THR A 103 -19.68 -0.19 -22.85
N HIS A 104 -19.88 -0.76 -21.65
CA HIS A 104 -21.21 -0.85 -21.02
C HIS A 104 -21.33 -0.20 -19.64
N LEU A 105 -20.24 0.20 -18.99
CA LEU A 105 -20.32 0.85 -17.66
C LEU A 105 -20.43 2.37 -17.78
N SER A 106 -21.53 2.92 -17.26
CA SER A 106 -21.65 4.36 -17.03
C SER A 106 -20.77 4.80 -15.85
N VAL A 107 -20.36 6.06 -15.85
CA VAL A 107 -19.54 6.69 -14.82
C VAL A 107 -20.16 6.57 -13.41
N SER A 108 -21.48 6.60 -13.29
CA SER A 108 -22.17 6.44 -11.99
C SER A 108 -22.10 4.99 -11.50
N GLN A 109 -22.09 4.01 -12.41
CA GLN A 109 -21.90 2.59 -12.08
C GLN A 109 -20.46 2.29 -11.69
N LEU A 110 -19.48 3.02 -12.23
CA LEU A 110 -18.07 2.93 -11.84
C LEU A 110 -17.90 3.10 -10.32
N HIS A 111 -18.54 4.11 -9.73
CA HIS A 111 -18.41 4.42 -8.30
C HIS A 111 -18.98 3.31 -7.39
N LEU A 112 -20.14 2.76 -7.74
CA LEU A 112 -20.75 1.62 -7.03
C LEU A 112 -19.90 0.36 -7.18
N ASN A 113 -19.33 0.16 -8.38
CA ASN A 113 -18.46 -0.97 -8.68
C ASN A 113 -17.17 -0.92 -7.87
N VAL A 114 -16.50 0.25 -7.75
CA VAL A 114 -15.30 0.38 -6.91
C VAL A 114 -15.59 0.01 -5.46
N ARG A 115 -16.70 0.48 -4.89
CA ARG A 115 -17.07 0.17 -3.49
C ARG A 115 -17.30 -1.33 -3.27
N ALA A 116 -17.98 -2.02 -4.18
CA ALA A 116 -18.21 -3.46 -4.05
C ALA A 116 -16.97 -4.30 -4.40
N LEU A 117 -16.22 -3.92 -5.44
CA LEU A 117 -14.98 -4.57 -5.88
C LEU A 117 -13.92 -4.55 -4.79
N LEU A 118 -13.70 -3.37 -4.20
CA LEU A 118 -12.85 -3.27 -3.03
C LEU A 118 -13.38 -4.27 -1.97
N SER A 119 -14.69 -4.26 -1.65
CA SER A 119 -15.22 -5.08 -0.55
C SER A 119 -15.15 -6.59 -0.75
N THR A 120 -15.28 -7.07 -1.98
CA THR A 120 -15.36 -8.52 -2.24
C THR A 120 -14.00 -9.13 -2.57
N PHE A 121 -13.08 -8.41 -3.20
CA PHE A 121 -11.73 -8.93 -3.47
C PHE A 121 -10.82 -8.96 -2.23
N TRP A 122 -11.14 -8.17 -1.20
CA TRP A 122 -10.33 -8.09 0.03
C TRP A 122 -10.90 -8.92 1.18
N ASN A 123 -12.17 -9.32 1.13
CA ASN A 123 -12.80 -10.26 2.07
C ASN A 123 -12.48 -11.73 1.75
N VAL A 124 -11.44 -12.02 0.97
CA VAL A 124 -11.04 -13.40 0.69
C VAL A 124 -10.31 -13.92 1.92
N PRO A 125 -10.85 -14.91 2.66
CA PRO A 125 -10.12 -15.52 3.74
C PRO A 125 -8.80 -16.08 3.21
N VAL A 126 -7.71 -15.74 3.90
CA VAL A 126 -6.39 -16.34 3.67
C VAL A 126 -6.58 -17.85 3.60
N ILE A 127 -6.34 -18.44 2.42
CA ILE A 127 -6.44 -19.89 2.23
C ILE A 127 -5.45 -20.56 3.18
N GLU A 128 -5.95 -21.14 4.27
CA GLU A 128 -5.19 -22.00 5.16
C GLU A 128 -4.65 -23.18 4.33
N GLY A 129 -3.33 -23.25 4.17
CA GLY A 129 -2.65 -24.38 3.53
C GLY A 129 -1.66 -24.04 2.43
N THR A 130 -1.65 -22.81 1.89
CA THR A 130 -0.51 -22.32 1.11
C THR A 130 0.46 -21.64 2.07
N GLN A 131 1.76 -21.97 2.01
CA GLN A 131 2.74 -21.38 2.93
C GLN A 131 2.59 -19.85 2.99
N ARG A 132 2.21 -19.38 4.19
CA ARG A 132 1.72 -18.03 4.51
C ARG A 132 2.71 -16.90 4.22
N GLU A 133 3.96 -17.21 3.88
CA GLU A 133 5.08 -16.26 3.92
C GLU A 133 5.58 -15.80 2.55
N SER A 134 5.23 -16.46 1.44
CA SER A 134 5.94 -16.24 0.16
C SER A 134 5.13 -15.59 -0.98
N ARG A 135 3.83 -15.31 -0.81
CA ARG A 135 2.98 -14.89 -1.94
C ARG A 135 2.19 -13.59 -1.79
N GLN A 136 2.07 -13.03 -0.59
CA GLN A 136 1.20 -11.86 -0.35
C GLN A 136 1.80 -10.51 -0.80
N GLY A 137 3.10 -10.41 -0.99
CA GLY A 137 3.74 -9.10 -1.17
C GLY A 137 3.50 -8.45 -2.53
N PHE A 138 3.41 -9.25 -3.60
CA PHE A 138 3.53 -8.74 -4.98
C PHE A 138 2.28 -8.94 -5.83
N THR A 139 1.49 -9.99 -5.56
CA THR A 139 0.28 -10.27 -6.33
C THR A 139 -0.76 -9.18 -6.15
N ASP A 140 -0.89 -8.65 -4.94
CA ASP A 140 -2.04 -7.79 -4.65
C ASP A 140 -1.97 -6.45 -5.37
N PRO A 141 -0.83 -5.71 -5.41
CA PRO A 141 -0.72 -4.51 -6.23
C PRO A 141 -0.98 -4.75 -7.73
N ALA A 142 -0.47 -5.85 -8.28
CA ALA A 142 -0.66 -6.22 -9.69
C ALA A 142 -2.15 -6.47 -10.00
N ILE A 143 -2.82 -7.25 -9.16
CA ILE A 143 -4.25 -7.53 -9.30
C ILE A 143 -5.07 -6.25 -9.17
N ARG A 144 -4.72 -5.37 -8.22
CA ARG A 144 -5.42 -4.08 -8.03
C ARG A 144 -5.28 -3.16 -9.24
N ALA A 145 -4.08 -3.11 -9.84
CA ALA A 145 -3.85 -2.36 -11.06
C ALA A 145 -4.67 -2.91 -12.24
N GLU A 146 -4.76 -4.24 -12.38
CA GLU A 146 -5.59 -4.89 -13.39
C GLU A 146 -7.09 -4.65 -13.17
N LEU A 147 -7.55 -4.69 -11.92
CA LEU A 147 -8.93 -4.37 -11.54
C LEU A 147 -9.32 -2.95 -11.93
N THR A 148 -8.34 -2.04 -11.92
CA THR A 148 -8.57 -0.66 -12.32
C THR A 148 -8.94 -0.57 -13.80
N ALA A 149 -8.27 -1.34 -14.67
CA ALA A 149 -8.65 -1.45 -16.07
C ALA A 149 -10.02 -2.12 -16.24
N LEU A 150 -10.31 -3.17 -15.46
CA LEU A 150 -11.58 -3.88 -15.53
C LEU A 150 -12.76 -2.96 -15.23
N VAL A 151 -12.69 -2.06 -14.25
CA VAL A 151 -13.83 -1.16 -14.00
C VAL A 151 -14.03 -0.11 -15.09
N GLY A 152 -13.11 0.06 -16.03
CA GLY A 152 -13.13 1.17 -16.99
C GLY A 152 -12.50 2.45 -16.43
N SER A 153 -11.69 2.33 -15.37
CA SER A 153 -10.84 3.45 -14.93
C SER A 153 -9.63 3.59 -15.85
N PRO A 154 -9.02 4.79 -15.93
CA PRO A 154 -7.76 4.95 -16.65
C PRO A 154 -6.69 3.98 -16.12
N PRO A 155 -5.79 3.47 -16.98
CA PRO A 155 -4.77 2.51 -16.57
C PRO A 155 -3.94 3.00 -15.37
N PHE A 156 -3.61 2.08 -14.46
CA PHE A 156 -2.68 2.40 -13.37
C PHE A 156 -1.26 2.53 -13.94
N GLN A 157 -0.83 3.77 -14.12
CA GLN A 157 0.46 4.11 -14.71
C GLN A 157 1.45 4.59 -13.65
N ILE A 158 2.69 4.14 -13.76
CA ILE A 158 3.79 4.39 -12.82
C ILE A 158 5.07 4.75 -13.56
N ILE A 159 6.02 5.37 -12.85
CA ILE A 159 7.34 5.72 -13.37
C ILE A 159 8.43 5.26 -12.41
N SER A 160 9.57 4.78 -12.93
CA SER A 160 10.71 4.42 -12.09
C SER A 160 11.47 5.65 -11.61
N TRP A 161 12.08 5.56 -10.43
CA TRP A 161 12.96 6.62 -9.92
C TRP A 161 14.16 6.89 -10.87
N THR A 162 14.66 5.84 -11.54
CA THR A 162 15.72 5.93 -12.55
C THR A 162 15.28 6.72 -13.78
N LYS A 163 14.03 6.55 -14.22
CA LYS A 163 13.46 7.33 -15.33
C LYS A 163 13.27 8.79 -14.96
N LEU A 164 12.79 9.08 -13.75
CA LEU A 164 12.71 10.45 -13.24
C LEU A 164 14.08 11.14 -13.23
N ARG A 165 15.12 10.44 -12.76
CA ARG A 165 16.52 10.93 -12.83
C ARG A 165 16.93 11.25 -14.27
N GLN A 166 16.68 10.34 -15.21
CA GLN A 166 17.04 10.53 -16.61
C GLN A 166 16.37 11.77 -17.19
N LEU A 167 15.09 12.00 -16.86
CA LEU A 167 14.32 13.13 -17.38
C LEU A 167 14.72 14.47 -16.74
N GLY A 168 15.25 14.46 -15.52
CA GLY A 168 15.59 15.68 -14.80
C GLY A 168 14.35 16.53 -14.41
N ARG A 169 13.15 15.94 -14.46
CA ARG A 169 11.85 16.56 -14.07
C ARG A 169 10.77 15.50 -13.86
N ILE A 170 9.67 15.89 -13.25
CA ILE A 170 8.43 15.10 -13.23
C ILE A 170 7.70 15.37 -14.56
N PRO A 171 7.47 14.36 -15.42
CA PRO A 171 6.83 14.56 -16.71
C PRO A 171 5.31 14.74 -16.57
N ASN A 172 4.70 15.40 -17.53
CA ASN A 172 3.25 15.49 -17.69
C ASN A 172 2.71 14.17 -18.27
N SER A 173 1.45 13.84 -17.96
CA SER A 173 0.79 12.62 -18.47
C SER A 173 0.79 12.50 -20.00
N SER A 174 0.77 13.62 -20.72
CA SER A 174 0.76 13.67 -22.20
C SER A 174 2.08 13.27 -22.85
N GLU A 175 3.15 13.13 -22.07
CA GLU A 175 4.50 12.81 -22.58
C GLU A 175 4.80 11.31 -22.60
N GLU A 176 3.89 10.49 -22.07
CA GLU A 176 3.89 9.03 -22.18
C GLU A 176 5.21 8.37 -21.68
N HIS A 177 5.83 8.95 -20.65
CA HIS A 177 7.00 8.38 -19.98
C HIS A 177 6.67 7.34 -18.91
N GLN A 178 5.40 7.26 -18.55
CA GLN A 178 4.83 6.33 -17.60
C GLN A 178 4.48 5.00 -18.28
N VAL A 179 4.57 3.91 -17.52
CA VAL A 179 4.24 2.57 -17.99
C VAL A 179 3.14 1.97 -17.13
N THR A 180 2.39 1.00 -17.67
CA THR A 180 1.48 0.21 -16.83
C THR A 180 2.29 -0.66 -15.88
N LEU A 181 1.67 -1.09 -14.77
CA LEU A 181 2.32 -2.03 -13.86
C LEU A 181 2.77 -3.30 -14.59
N GLN A 182 1.92 -3.89 -15.43
CA GLN A 182 2.27 -5.08 -16.23
C GLN A 182 3.54 -4.87 -17.07
N ALA A 183 3.64 -3.73 -17.77
CA ALA A 183 4.81 -3.41 -18.58
C ALA A 183 6.07 -3.20 -17.72
N ALA A 184 5.96 -2.58 -16.55
CA ALA A 184 7.06 -2.45 -15.60
C ALA A 184 7.56 -3.82 -15.12
N LEU A 185 6.65 -4.74 -14.77
CA LEU A 185 7.00 -6.08 -14.33
C LEU A 185 7.67 -6.90 -15.42
N GLN A 186 7.13 -6.83 -16.64
CA GLN A 186 7.73 -7.49 -17.80
C GLN A 186 9.13 -6.94 -18.07
N GLY A 187 9.31 -5.63 -18.00
CA GLY A 187 10.63 -5.00 -18.16
C GLY A 187 11.65 -5.46 -17.12
N MET A 188 11.24 -5.66 -15.86
CA MET A 188 12.11 -6.23 -14.82
C MET A 188 12.47 -7.70 -15.11
N LEU A 189 11.51 -8.50 -15.59
CA LEU A 189 11.78 -9.89 -15.95
C LEU A 189 12.74 -9.98 -17.15
N ASP A 190 12.53 -9.15 -18.17
CA ASP A 190 13.35 -9.10 -19.39
C ASP A 190 14.78 -8.63 -19.09
N SER A 191 14.98 -7.77 -18.08
CA SER A 191 16.31 -7.35 -17.62
C SER A 191 17.00 -8.39 -16.73
N GLY A 192 16.35 -9.51 -16.43
CA GLY A 192 16.86 -10.54 -15.52
C GLY A 192 16.77 -10.15 -14.04
N GLU A 193 16.03 -9.10 -13.69
CA GLU A 193 15.77 -8.74 -12.31
C GLU A 193 14.80 -9.74 -11.66
N LYS A 194 15.09 -10.11 -10.42
CA LYS A 194 14.19 -10.95 -9.63
C LYS A 194 13.04 -10.10 -9.12
N LEU A 195 11.80 -10.57 -9.27
CA LEU A 195 10.62 -9.91 -8.69
C LEU A 195 10.53 -10.07 -7.16
N LEU A 196 11.18 -11.11 -6.62
CA LEU A 196 11.23 -11.42 -5.20
C LEU A 196 12.68 -11.56 -4.73
N ASP A 197 12.97 -11.10 -3.52
CA ASP A 197 14.25 -11.33 -2.85
C ASP A 197 14.37 -12.76 -2.30
N GLU A 198 15.51 -13.10 -1.70
CA GLU A 198 15.76 -14.44 -1.13
C GLU A 198 14.80 -14.82 0.01
N LYS A 199 14.10 -13.84 0.59
CA LYS A 199 13.12 -13.99 1.66
C LYS A 199 11.69 -13.98 1.12
N GLY A 200 11.50 -13.93 -0.20
CA GLY A 200 10.19 -13.87 -0.84
C GLY A 200 9.51 -12.49 -0.76
N ASN A 201 10.23 -11.43 -0.40
CA ASN A 201 9.67 -10.08 -0.44
C ASN A 201 9.73 -9.50 -1.85
N PRO A 202 8.74 -8.69 -2.26
CA PRO A 202 8.83 -7.85 -3.46
C PRO A 202 10.13 -7.07 -3.54
N THR A 203 10.84 -7.18 -4.66
CA THR A 203 11.95 -6.28 -4.97
C THR A 203 11.44 -4.94 -5.49
N MET A 204 10.29 -4.92 -6.15
CA MET A 204 9.61 -3.70 -6.57
C MET A 204 8.75 -3.12 -5.44
N GLN A 205 8.81 -1.81 -5.22
CA GLN A 205 7.87 -1.08 -4.37
C GLN A 205 7.25 0.08 -5.12
N ILE A 206 5.93 0.21 -5.02
CA ILE A 206 5.19 1.29 -5.66
C ILE A 206 4.73 2.26 -4.59
N TYR A 207 5.16 3.51 -4.69
CA TYR A 207 4.75 4.57 -3.79
C TYR A 207 3.79 5.51 -4.50
N MET A 208 2.66 5.80 -3.87
CA MET A 208 1.87 6.96 -4.24
C MET A 208 2.59 8.20 -3.74
N MET A 209 2.82 9.18 -4.61
CA MET A 209 3.29 10.50 -4.21
C MET A 209 2.09 11.40 -3.90
N SER A 210 1.96 11.78 -2.63
CA SER A 210 1.04 12.83 -2.21
C SER A 210 1.81 14.15 -2.06
N HIS A 211 1.31 15.22 -2.69
CA HIS A 211 2.00 16.51 -2.71
C HIS A 211 1.05 17.69 -2.89
N THR A 212 1.56 18.90 -2.69
CA THR A 212 0.95 20.15 -3.17
C THR A 212 1.48 20.51 -4.56
N TRP A 213 0.83 21.40 -5.30
CA TRP A 213 1.42 21.97 -6.51
C TRP A 213 2.12 23.28 -6.16
N PHE A 214 3.37 23.47 -6.61
CA PHE A 214 4.08 24.75 -6.42
C PHE A 214 3.48 25.84 -7.31
N THR A 215 3.19 25.50 -8.58
CA THR A 215 2.55 26.42 -9.51
C THR A 215 1.26 25.79 -10.02
N ARG A 216 0.12 26.44 -9.78
CA ARG A 216 -1.20 25.90 -10.12
C ARG A 216 -1.72 26.32 -11.49
N GLY A 217 -0.91 27.02 -12.29
CA GLY A 217 -1.32 27.57 -13.58
C GLY A 217 -2.36 28.71 -13.52
N HIS A 218 -2.94 29.01 -12.35
CA HIS A 218 -3.90 30.10 -12.17
C HIS A 218 -3.18 31.44 -12.28
N GLN A 219 -3.69 32.31 -13.15
CA GLN A 219 -3.19 33.64 -13.40
C GLN A 219 -3.90 34.69 -12.52
N PRO A 220 -3.32 35.89 -12.34
CA PRO A 220 -3.93 36.96 -11.54
C PRO A 220 -5.32 37.41 -12.02
N ASP A 221 -5.64 37.19 -13.30
CA ASP A 221 -6.95 37.49 -13.89
C ASP A 221 -7.99 36.38 -13.67
N GLY A 222 -7.64 35.32 -12.93
CA GLY A 222 -8.50 34.18 -12.66
C GLY A 222 -8.50 33.10 -13.74
N THR A 223 -7.78 33.28 -14.85
CA THR A 223 -7.67 32.26 -15.90
C THR A 223 -6.73 31.12 -15.48
N TYR A 224 -6.95 29.93 -16.03
CA TYR A 224 -6.11 28.76 -15.80
C TYR A 224 -5.27 28.43 -17.04
N ASN A 225 -3.96 28.31 -16.85
CA ASN A 225 -3.03 27.86 -17.87
C ASN A 225 -2.33 26.57 -17.43
N ALA A 226 -2.77 25.44 -18.00
CA ALA A 226 -2.22 24.12 -17.72
C ALA A 226 -0.72 24.02 -18.00
N ALA A 227 -0.20 24.75 -19.00
CA ALA A 227 1.22 24.75 -19.35
C ALA A 227 2.12 25.39 -18.28
N LEU A 228 1.54 26.23 -17.42
CA LEU A 228 2.23 26.84 -16.29
C LEU A 228 2.05 26.03 -15.00
N ALA A 229 1.16 25.05 -15.00
CA ALA A 229 0.91 24.22 -13.84
C ALA A 229 2.05 23.19 -13.68
N ASN A 230 2.75 23.25 -12.54
CA ASN A 230 3.90 22.39 -12.24
C ASN A 230 3.81 21.88 -10.80
N PRO A 231 3.89 20.55 -10.58
CA PRO A 231 3.91 20.00 -9.23
C PRO A 231 5.18 20.38 -8.47
N ASP A 232 6.27 20.70 -9.17
CA ASP A 232 7.59 21.00 -8.60
C ASP A 232 7.97 22.48 -8.75
N ASN A 233 8.94 22.94 -7.96
CA ASN A 233 9.49 24.29 -8.06
C ASN A 233 10.62 24.36 -9.11
N ASP A 234 11.17 25.56 -9.34
CA ASP A 234 12.28 25.78 -10.28
C ASP A 234 13.55 25.03 -9.87
N GLU A 235 13.75 24.81 -8.57
CA GLU A 235 14.87 24.06 -8.01
C GLU A 235 14.69 22.53 -8.12
N ARG A 236 13.53 22.07 -8.59
CA ARG A 236 13.17 20.66 -8.76
C ARG A 236 13.26 19.86 -7.45
N ILE A 237 12.80 20.45 -6.35
CA ILE A 237 13.02 19.88 -5.02
C ILE A 237 12.31 18.55 -4.81
N LYS A 238 11.11 18.38 -5.37
CA LYS A 238 10.36 17.11 -5.29
C LYS A 238 11.02 16.04 -6.13
N LEU A 239 11.44 16.36 -7.35
CA LEU A 239 12.21 15.44 -8.18
C LEU A 239 13.47 14.96 -7.44
N LYS A 240 14.29 15.89 -6.94
CA LYS A 240 15.53 15.56 -6.22
C LYS A 240 15.23 14.67 -5.02
N SER A 241 14.17 14.97 -4.29
CA SER A 241 13.69 14.18 -3.15
C SER A 241 13.31 12.75 -3.54
N LEU A 242 12.51 12.57 -4.59
CA LEU A 242 12.08 11.25 -5.08
C LEU A 242 13.26 10.43 -5.61
N VAL A 243 14.18 11.07 -6.34
CA VAL A 243 15.37 10.42 -6.89
C VAL A 243 16.31 9.97 -5.77
N ALA A 244 16.60 10.84 -4.81
CA ALA A 244 17.43 10.51 -3.66
C ALA A 244 16.77 9.42 -2.78
N PHE A 245 15.43 9.41 -2.69
CA PHE A 245 14.69 8.37 -1.98
C PHE A 245 14.73 7.02 -2.71
N GLY A 246 14.69 7.04 -4.04
CA GLY A 246 14.94 5.87 -4.88
C GLY A 246 16.33 5.27 -4.63
N GLU A 247 17.38 6.09 -4.66
CA GLU A 247 18.75 5.65 -4.35
C GLU A 247 18.87 5.06 -2.96
N TYR A 248 18.43 5.80 -1.94
CA TYR A 248 18.46 5.34 -0.55
C TYR A 248 17.76 3.98 -0.41
N THR A 249 16.60 3.81 -1.05
CA THR A 249 15.85 2.55 -0.99
C THR A 249 16.57 1.42 -1.72
N ARG A 250 17.17 1.70 -2.87
CA ARG A 250 17.96 0.71 -3.61
C ARG A 250 19.20 0.29 -2.82
N GLU A 251 19.94 1.24 -2.25
CA GLU A 251 21.18 1.01 -1.52
C GLU A 251 20.95 0.26 -0.20
N HIS A 252 20.01 0.73 0.63
CA HIS A 252 19.82 0.19 1.99
C HIS A 252 18.78 -0.93 2.08
N HIS A 253 17.92 -1.08 1.06
CA HIS A 253 16.86 -2.09 1.08
C HIS A 253 16.92 -3.05 -0.11
N GLY A 254 17.78 -2.82 -1.11
CA GLY A 254 17.89 -3.68 -2.29
C GLY A 254 16.61 -3.70 -3.14
N ARG A 255 15.81 -2.64 -3.08
CA ARG A 255 14.50 -2.56 -3.72
C ARG A 255 14.47 -1.52 -4.83
N GLU A 256 13.72 -1.82 -5.88
CA GLU A 256 13.44 -0.92 -6.99
C GLU A 256 12.18 -0.11 -6.72
N LEU A 257 12.31 1.22 -6.80
CA LEU A 257 11.26 2.15 -6.42
C LEU A 257 10.50 2.71 -7.63
N TRP A 258 9.18 2.62 -7.57
CA TRP A 258 8.30 3.16 -8.59
C TRP A 258 7.33 4.13 -7.94
N PHE A 259 6.93 5.14 -8.71
CA PHE A 259 6.01 6.16 -8.25
C PHE A 259 4.76 6.20 -9.11
N TRP A 260 3.62 6.23 -8.44
CA TRP A 260 2.39 6.77 -9.00
C TRP A 260 2.32 8.25 -8.61
N ILE A 261 2.20 9.15 -9.58
CA ILE A 261 2.15 10.60 -9.35
C ILE A 261 0.95 11.12 -10.14
N ASP A 262 0.01 11.78 -9.49
CA ASP A 262 -1.20 12.31 -10.13
C ASP A 262 -0.91 13.09 -11.43
N TYR A 263 0.11 13.95 -11.44
CA TYR A 263 0.51 14.78 -12.59
C TYR A 263 0.88 13.97 -13.85
N LEU A 264 1.51 12.80 -13.69
CA LEU A 264 1.90 11.93 -14.81
C LEU A 264 0.91 10.80 -15.06
N SER A 265 0.18 10.37 -14.03
CA SER A 265 -0.69 9.20 -14.09
C SER A 265 -2.15 9.54 -14.42
N ILE A 266 -2.56 10.80 -14.26
CA ILE A 266 -3.91 11.28 -14.61
C ILE A 266 -3.81 12.18 -15.83
N HIS A 267 -4.73 12.03 -16.78
CA HIS A 267 -4.82 12.92 -17.93
C HIS A 267 -5.15 14.35 -17.49
N GLN A 268 -4.20 15.28 -17.58
CA GLN A 268 -4.37 16.62 -17.00
C GLN A 268 -5.47 17.48 -17.66
N GLU A 269 -5.84 17.20 -18.91
CA GLU A 269 -6.98 17.87 -19.57
C GLU A 269 -8.34 17.22 -19.24
N SER A 270 -8.34 16.06 -18.56
CA SER A 270 -9.54 15.31 -18.20
C SER A 270 -9.29 14.54 -16.90
N ILE A 271 -9.20 15.29 -15.80
CA ILE A 271 -8.75 14.75 -14.50
C ILE A 271 -9.81 13.90 -13.79
N GLN A 272 -11.10 14.14 -14.08
CA GLN A 272 -12.21 13.57 -13.33
C GLN A 272 -12.24 12.03 -13.31
N PRO A 273 -11.99 11.31 -14.43
CA PRO A 273 -11.83 9.86 -14.39
C PRO A 273 -10.73 9.41 -13.42
N GLY A 274 -9.55 10.02 -13.46
CA GLY A 274 -8.44 9.66 -12.58
C GLY A 274 -8.72 9.95 -11.10
N ILE A 275 -9.32 11.10 -10.80
CA ILE A 275 -9.71 11.49 -9.43
C ILE A 275 -10.71 10.47 -8.84
N ARG A 276 -11.71 10.04 -9.61
CA ARG A 276 -12.69 9.05 -9.15
C ARG A 276 -12.09 7.68 -8.89
N SER A 277 -10.99 7.37 -9.58
CA SER A 277 -10.25 6.11 -9.44
C SER A 277 -9.18 6.17 -8.35
N LEU A 278 -9.03 7.30 -7.65
CA LEU A 278 -8.00 7.48 -6.62
C LEU A 278 -7.98 6.38 -5.56
N PRO A 279 -9.12 5.91 -4.98
CA PRO A 279 -9.09 4.79 -4.04
C PRO A 279 -8.44 3.54 -4.62
N LEU A 280 -8.71 3.20 -5.89
CA LEU A 280 -8.10 2.05 -6.56
C LEU A 280 -6.59 2.24 -6.74
N TYR A 281 -6.17 3.44 -7.15
CA TYR A 281 -4.75 3.75 -7.31
C TYR A 281 -4.00 3.71 -5.98
N VAL A 282 -4.58 4.27 -4.91
CA VAL A 282 -3.98 4.21 -3.57
C VAL A 282 -3.88 2.76 -3.10
N THR A 283 -4.90 1.93 -3.34
CA THR A 283 -4.81 0.50 -2.99
C THR A 283 -3.72 -0.21 -3.79
N SER A 284 -3.47 0.19 -5.03
CA SER A 284 -2.43 -0.39 -5.89
C SER A 284 -1.01 -0.03 -5.46
N CYS A 285 -0.85 0.90 -4.50
CA CYS A 285 0.44 1.32 -3.98
C CYS A 285 0.82 0.53 -2.71
N SER A 286 2.12 0.23 -2.58
CA SER A 286 2.69 -0.40 -1.39
C SER A 286 2.81 0.57 -0.21
N SER A 287 2.97 1.86 -0.49
CA SER A 287 3.16 2.90 0.52
C SER A 287 2.79 4.30 0.00
N LEU A 288 2.67 5.27 0.91
CA LEU A 288 2.48 6.68 0.60
C LEU A 288 3.76 7.45 0.91
N VAL A 289 4.31 8.14 -0.09
CA VAL A 289 5.34 9.16 0.12
C VAL A 289 4.68 10.55 0.08
N VAL A 290 4.88 11.31 1.16
CA VAL A 290 4.42 12.68 1.30
C VAL A 290 5.58 13.61 1.01
N CYS A 291 5.49 14.37 -0.09
CA CYS A 291 6.39 15.49 -0.33
C CYS A 291 5.85 16.72 0.40
N TYR A 292 6.31 16.89 1.63
CA TYR A 292 5.77 17.88 2.56
C TYR A 292 6.24 19.29 2.22
N SER A 293 5.29 20.23 2.21
CA SER A 293 5.51 21.67 2.20
C SER A 293 4.64 22.30 3.29
N GLU A 294 4.91 23.54 3.68
CA GLU A 294 4.14 24.24 4.72
C GLU A 294 2.62 24.18 4.50
N SER A 295 2.18 24.38 3.25
CA SER A 295 0.75 24.34 2.91
C SER A 295 0.16 22.92 2.76
N TYR A 296 0.93 21.86 2.94
CA TYR A 296 0.50 20.49 2.61
C TYR A 296 -0.70 20.06 3.45
N GLU A 297 -0.69 20.28 4.76
CA GLU A 297 -1.82 19.89 5.63
C GLU A 297 -3.04 20.81 5.55
N THR A 298 -2.97 21.87 4.76
CA THR A 298 -4.12 22.76 4.57
C THR A 298 -5.06 22.29 3.46
N ARG A 299 -4.65 21.32 2.64
CA ARG A 299 -5.32 20.99 1.37
C ARG A 299 -6.22 19.76 1.53
N ALA A 300 -7.49 19.88 1.13
CA ALA A 300 -8.45 18.79 1.31
C ALA A 300 -8.00 17.48 0.61
N TRP A 301 -7.50 17.59 -0.62
CA TRP A 301 -7.02 16.42 -1.39
C TRP A 301 -5.84 15.70 -0.71
N THR A 302 -4.84 16.43 -0.19
CA THR A 302 -3.69 15.80 0.49
C THR A 302 -4.08 15.16 1.82
N LEU A 303 -5.05 15.73 2.53
CA LEU A 303 -5.63 15.11 3.73
C LEU A 303 -6.39 13.83 3.38
N LEU A 304 -7.19 13.88 2.32
CA LEU A 304 -7.97 12.72 1.85
C LEU A 304 -7.06 11.56 1.45
N GLU A 305 -5.97 11.81 0.74
CA GLU A 305 -5.01 10.78 0.33
C GLU A 305 -4.42 10.03 1.53
N GLN A 306 -4.14 10.75 2.63
CA GLN A 306 -3.66 10.15 3.86
C GLN A 306 -4.73 9.30 4.55
N CYS A 307 -5.97 9.79 4.62
CA CYS A 307 -7.10 9.04 5.16
C CYS A 307 -7.38 7.78 4.33
N LEU A 308 -7.44 7.90 3.00
CA LEU A 308 -7.61 6.76 2.09
C LEU A 308 -6.49 5.74 2.26
N PHE A 309 -5.23 6.17 2.20
CA PHE A 309 -4.10 5.25 2.38
C PHE A 309 -4.14 4.57 3.75
N THR A 310 -4.49 5.31 4.80
CA THR A 310 -4.62 4.77 6.15
C THR A 310 -5.76 3.77 6.25
N ALA A 311 -6.90 4.05 5.62
CA ALA A 311 -8.07 3.18 5.58
C ALA A 311 -7.79 1.83 4.91
N ILE A 312 -6.96 1.82 3.86
CA ILE A 312 -6.81 0.66 2.97
C ILE A 312 -5.47 -0.07 3.08
N SER A 313 -4.47 0.56 3.71
CA SER A 313 -3.14 -0.04 3.86
C SER A 313 -3.08 -0.97 5.06
N THR A 314 -2.48 -2.14 4.88
CA THR A 314 -2.22 -3.08 5.97
C THR A 314 -1.15 -2.58 6.95
N LYS A 315 -0.35 -1.59 6.52
CA LYS A 315 0.68 -0.94 7.33
C LYS A 315 0.61 0.57 7.06
N PRO A 316 -0.27 1.31 7.74
CA PRO A 316 -0.49 2.74 7.51
C PRO A 316 0.66 3.56 8.09
N ALA A 317 1.85 3.42 7.50
CA ALA A 317 3.03 4.23 7.79
C ALA A 317 3.27 5.17 6.60
N LEU A 318 3.28 6.46 6.90
CA LEU A 318 3.59 7.51 5.93
C LEU A 318 5.10 7.68 5.85
N THR A 319 5.62 7.89 4.64
CA THR A 319 7.01 8.33 4.45
C THR A 319 7.00 9.80 4.06
N ALA A 320 7.41 10.71 4.94
CA ALA A 320 7.40 12.14 4.68
C ALA A 320 8.79 12.66 4.35
N ILE A 321 8.92 13.30 3.18
CA ILE A 321 10.13 14.01 2.75
C ILE A 321 9.86 15.51 2.78
N SER A 322 10.66 16.26 3.54
CA SER A 322 10.55 17.73 3.58
C SER A 322 11.08 18.38 2.30
N CYS A 323 10.29 19.27 1.69
CA CYS A 323 10.64 20.02 0.48
C CYS A 323 11.09 21.46 0.75
N ASP A 324 10.93 21.98 1.97
CA ASP A 324 11.22 23.38 2.33
C ASP A 324 11.84 23.50 3.74
N GLY A 325 12.32 22.38 4.28
CA GLY A 325 12.82 22.29 5.66
C GLY A 325 11.73 22.20 6.72
N SER A 326 10.45 22.33 6.34
CA SER A 326 9.32 22.15 7.26
C SER A 326 8.87 20.69 7.35
N PHE A 327 8.20 20.35 8.44
CA PHE A 327 7.53 19.07 8.65
C PHE A 327 6.19 19.31 9.35
N PHE A 328 5.37 18.26 9.44
CA PHE A 328 4.08 18.27 10.14
C PHE A 328 4.18 18.93 11.55
N PRO A 329 3.46 20.02 11.82
CA PRO A 329 3.48 20.69 13.12
C PRO A 329 2.95 19.82 14.26
N ASN A 330 2.02 18.91 13.96
CA ASN A 330 1.33 18.07 14.95
C ASN A 330 2.02 16.71 15.20
N MET A 331 3.31 16.58 14.85
CA MET A 331 4.04 15.35 15.10
C MET A 331 4.47 15.19 16.55
N ARG A 332 4.20 14.00 17.10
CA ARG A 332 4.68 13.56 18.41
C ARG A 332 5.78 12.52 18.22
N ALA A 333 6.91 12.70 18.89
CA ALA A 333 7.90 11.63 18.98
C ALA A 333 7.42 10.59 20.00
N ASN A 334 7.59 9.30 19.71
CA ASN A 334 7.37 8.26 20.72
C ASN A 334 8.38 8.41 21.87
N THR A 335 8.13 7.74 23.00
CA THR A 335 8.95 7.79 24.22
C THR A 335 10.39 7.25 24.05
N GLY A 336 10.74 6.77 22.85
CA GLY A 336 12.11 6.38 22.43
C GLY A 336 12.71 7.26 21.34
N GLY A 337 11.94 8.19 20.75
CA GLY A 337 12.33 9.09 19.67
C GLY A 337 12.49 8.41 18.29
N GLU A 338 12.46 7.08 18.26
CA GLU A 338 12.68 6.26 17.07
C GLU A 338 11.59 6.42 16.01
N GLU A 339 10.38 6.80 16.41
CA GLU A 339 9.26 6.94 15.49
C GLU A 339 8.41 8.18 15.79
N SER A 340 8.01 8.89 14.74
CA SER A 340 7.09 10.02 14.84
C SER A 340 5.66 9.53 14.57
N ARG A 341 4.69 10.06 15.31
CA ARG A 341 3.27 9.87 15.07
C ARG A 341 2.63 11.21 14.73
N LYS A 342 1.59 11.19 13.90
CA LYS A 342 0.74 12.37 13.68
C LYS A 342 -0.72 11.96 13.80
N VAL A 343 -1.53 12.88 14.25
CA VAL A 343 -2.99 12.78 14.16
C VAL A 343 -3.39 13.20 12.75
N LEU A 344 -4.27 12.44 12.10
CA LEU A 344 -4.82 12.81 10.80
C LEU A 344 -5.80 13.99 10.96
N LEU A 345 -5.95 14.79 9.91
CA LEU A 345 -6.92 15.89 9.91
C LEU A 345 -8.11 15.52 9.03
N ASN A 346 -9.28 16.07 9.35
CA ASN A 346 -10.49 15.83 8.57
C ASN A 346 -10.36 16.44 7.17
N PRO A 347 -10.42 15.65 6.08
CA PRO A 347 -10.27 16.19 4.73
C PRO A 347 -11.38 17.18 4.33
N THR A 348 -12.55 17.09 4.95
CA THR A 348 -13.70 17.96 4.65
C THR A 348 -13.53 19.39 5.16
N THR A 349 -12.53 19.68 5.99
CA THR A 349 -12.20 21.03 6.47
C THR A 349 -11.06 21.67 5.69
N GLY A 350 -10.42 20.91 4.79
CA GLY A 350 -9.31 21.40 3.97
C GLY A 350 -9.73 22.40 2.89
N ILE A 351 -8.75 23.16 2.44
CA ILE A 351 -8.83 24.15 1.35
C ILE A 351 -8.80 23.42 0.00
N LEU A 352 -9.79 23.70 -0.84
CA LEU A 352 -9.88 23.21 -2.22
C LEU A 352 -9.36 24.25 -3.22
N SER A 353 -8.95 23.79 -4.40
CA SER A 353 -8.78 24.71 -5.54
C SER A 353 -10.12 24.99 -6.21
N ASP A 354 -10.96 23.95 -6.34
CA ASP A 354 -12.32 24.03 -6.85
C ASP A 354 -13.26 23.54 -5.76
N GLU A 355 -14.14 24.42 -5.29
CA GLU A 355 -15.07 24.10 -4.22
C GLU A 355 -16.13 23.05 -4.65
N ASN A 356 -16.34 22.87 -5.96
CA ASN A 356 -17.20 21.81 -6.49
C ASN A 356 -16.66 20.40 -6.16
N ASP A 357 -15.37 20.25 -5.87
CA ASP A 357 -14.79 18.99 -5.44
C ASP A 357 -15.26 18.55 -4.06
N ARG A 358 -15.87 19.44 -3.25
CA ARG A 358 -16.19 19.13 -1.84
C ARG A 358 -17.15 17.95 -1.69
N ALA A 359 -18.15 17.85 -2.57
CA ALA A 359 -19.06 16.70 -2.59
C ALA A 359 -18.30 15.39 -2.87
N THR A 360 -17.32 15.43 -3.78
CA THR A 360 -16.47 14.28 -4.08
C THR A 360 -15.57 13.93 -2.89
N ILE A 361 -14.94 14.92 -2.24
CA ILE A 361 -14.16 14.71 -1.01
C ILE A 361 -15.01 14.05 0.07
N GLN A 362 -16.21 14.58 0.35
CA GLN A 362 -17.11 14.03 1.37
C GLN A 362 -17.45 12.57 1.11
N LEU A 363 -17.75 12.23 -0.15
CA LEU A 363 -18.05 10.86 -0.56
C LEU A 363 -16.84 9.92 -0.39
N LEU A 364 -15.64 10.38 -0.72
CA LEU A 364 -14.41 9.61 -0.55
C LEU A 364 -13.99 9.48 0.93
N VAL A 365 -14.25 10.50 1.75
CA VAL A 365 -14.10 10.43 3.21
C VAL A 365 -15.02 9.35 3.78
N GLN A 366 -16.31 9.40 3.46
CA GLN A 366 -17.26 8.37 3.89
C GLN A 366 -16.80 6.98 3.43
N THR A 367 -16.34 6.85 2.19
CA THR A 367 -15.80 5.58 1.67
C THR A 367 -14.60 5.11 2.50
N SER A 368 -13.67 6.00 2.86
CA SER A 368 -12.52 5.66 3.70
C SER A 368 -12.92 5.22 5.12
N GLU A 369 -13.92 5.88 5.72
CA GLU A 369 -14.45 5.53 7.04
C GLU A 369 -15.11 4.15 7.03
N GLU A 370 -15.87 3.84 5.98
CA GLU A 370 -16.51 2.53 5.81
C GLU A 370 -15.49 1.40 5.57
N LEU A 371 -14.46 1.65 4.75
CA LEU A 371 -13.37 0.70 4.51
C LEU A 371 -12.63 0.40 5.81
N TRP A 372 -12.35 1.43 6.61
CA TRP A 372 -11.75 1.24 7.91
C TRP A 372 -12.66 0.51 8.90
N ALA A 373 -13.92 0.93 9.03
CA ALA A 373 -14.87 0.37 10.02
C ALA A 373 -15.13 -1.13 9.80
N LYS A 374 -15.03 -1.59 8.54
CA LYS A 374 -15.12 -3.02 8.21
C LYS A 374 -13.88 -3.83 8.67
N GLY A 375 -12.88 -3.20 9.30
CA GLY A 375 -11.75 -3.91 9.94
C GLY A 375 -10.78 -4.55 8.95
N TRP A 376 -10.62 -3.96 7.76
CA TRP A 376 -9.91 -4.58 6.62
C TRP A 376 -8.44 -4.91 6.88
N ILE A 377 -7.86 -4.33 7.92
CA ILE A 377 -6.58 -4.77 8.48
C ILE A 377 -6.85 -6.04 9.32
N GLU A 378 -7.30 -7.12 8.67
CA GLU A 378 -7.28 -8.45 9.27
C GLU A 378 -5.83 -8.95 9.30
N SER A 379 -5.07 -8.45 10.27
CA SER A 379 -3.99 -9.24 10.85
C SER A 379 -4.32 -9.44 12.33
N PRO A 380 -4.43 -10.69 12.81
CA PRO A 380 -4.59 -10.97 14.24
C PRO A 380 -3.41 -10.50 15.10
N ALA A 381 -2.37 -9.89 14.51
CA ALA A 381 -1.26 -9.28 15.21
C ALA A 381 -1.54 -7.84 15.71
N TYR A 382 -2.62 -7.20 15.27
CA TYR A 382 -2.95 -5.83 15.68
C TYR A 382 -4.24 -5.81 16.52
N TRP A 383 -4.09 -6.33 17.75
CA TRP A 383 -4.80 -6.02 19.00
C TRP A 383 -6.34 -5.89 18.96
N SER A 384 -7.01 -6.78 19.69
CA SER A 384 -8.46 -6.82 19.89
C SER A 384 -8.91 -6.41 21.30
N GLY A 385 -8.06 -5.69 22.05
CA GLY A 385 -8.37 -5.29 23.42
C GLY A 385 -7.81 -6.21 24.51
N GLU A 386 -7.48 -5.56 25.62
CA GLU A 386 -7.02 -6.02 26.95
C GLU A 386 -5.70 -6.79 27.08
N GLU A 387 -5.31 -7.71 26.18
CA GLU A 387 -4.06 -8.47 26.35
C GLU A 387 -2.94 -8.03 25.37
N PRO A 388 -1.70 -7.77 25.84
CA PRO A 388 -0.59 -7.45 24.97
C PRO A 388 -0.20 -8.67 24.11
N THR A 389 -0.05 -8.47 22.80
CA THR A 389 0.64 -9.47 21.96
C THR A 389 2.13 -9.44 22.28
N TYR A 390 2.82 -10.59 22.26
CA TYR A 390 4.24 -10.65 22.56
C TYR A 390 5.04 -10.93 21.27
N ASN A 391 6.16 -10.24 21.07
CA ASN A 391 7.07 -10.58 19.97
C ASN A 391 7.73 -11.95 20.22
N ALA A 392 8.49 -12.47 19.24
CA ALA A 392 9.21 -13.74 19.37
C ALA A 392 10.20 -13.80 20.56
N ARG A 393 10.45 -12.68 21.23
CA ARG A 393 11.31 -12.57 22.43
C ARG A 393 10.51 -12.42 23.73
N GLY A 394 9.18 -12.53 23.69
CA GLY A 394 8.33 -12.36 24.86
C GLY A 394 8.18 -10.91 25.34
N ASN A 395 8.52 -9.91 24.51
CA ASN A 395 8.27 -8.51 24.86
C ASN A 395 6.89 -8.09 24.38
N PRO A 396 6.08 -7.42 25.23
CA PRO A 396 4.78 -6.92 24.83
C PRO A 396 4.95 -5.91 23.67
N LYS A 397 4.23 -6.16 22.58
CA LYS A 397 4.03 -5.27 21.46
C LYS A 397 2.69 -4.56 21.65
N TYR A 398 2.78 -3.28 21.96
CA TYR A 398 1.65 -2.37 21.91
C TYR A 398 1.52 -1.86 20.47
N GLY A 399 0.78 -2.58 19.63
CA GLY A 399 0.27 -2.03 18.38
C GLY A 399 -1.00 -1.22 18.66
N PRO A 400 -1.28 -0.11 17.95
CA PRO A 400 -2.60 0.48 17.98
C PRO A 400 -3.55 -0.58 17.41
N GLY A 401 -4.35 -1.21 18.27
CA GLY A 401 -5.39 -2.09 17.80
C GLY A 401 -6.54 -1.22 17.33
N LEU A 402 -6.77 -1.29 16.04
CA LEU A 402 -7.76 -0.47 15.34
C LEU A 402 -9.05 -1.26 15.07
N HIS A 403 -9.17 -2.45 15.67
CA HIS A 403 -10.36 -3.27 15.59
C HIS A 403 -11.45 -2.75 16.52
N GLY A 404 -12.66 -2.53 15.98
CA GLY A 404 -13.86 -2.21 16.77
C GLY A 404 -14.21 -0.73 16.90
N MET A 405 -13.51 0.19 16.24
CA MET A 405 -13.97 1.57 16.13
C MET A 405 -15.11 1.65 15.11
N HIS A 406 -16.36 1.58 15.60
CA HIS A 406 -17.57 1.72 14.78
C HIS A 406 -17.67 3.07 14.04
N LYS A 407 -16.85 4.06 14.41
CA LYS A 407 -16.68 5.34 13.71
C LYS A 407 -15.22 5.76 13.79
N VAL A 408 -14.67 6.21 12.66
CA VAL A 408 -13.35 6.83 12.61
C VAL A 408 -13.51 8.32 12.83
N ALA A 409 -12.95 8.83 13.92
CA ALA A 409 -12.65 10.24 14.02
C ALA A 409 -11.23 10.43 13.46
N TRP A 410 -11.11 10.96 12.24
CA TRP A 410 -9.78 11.19 11.63
C TRP A 410 -8.90 12.06 12.53
N GLU A 411 -9.50 13.03 13.19
CA GLU A 411 -8.88 13.93 14.18
C GLU A 411 -8.45 13.25 15.50
N GLU A 412 -8.71 11.95 15.65
CA GLU A 412 -8.24 11.12 16.75
C GLU A 412 -7.34 9.97 16.25
N THR A 413 -7.23 9.81 14.92
CA THR A 413 -6.50 8.70 14.30
C THR A 413 -5.02 9.04 14.20
N GLU A 414 -4.19 8.35 14.98
CA GLU A 414 -2.73 8.48 14.90
C GLU A 414 -2.12 7.52 13.87
N VAL A 415 -1.24 8.04 13.00
CA VAL A 415 -0.46 7.26 12.05
C VAL A 415 1.04 7.43 12.26
N MET A 416 1.79 6.38 11.94
CA MET A 416 3.24 6.40 12.00
C MET A 416 3.79 7.21 10.82
N VAL A 417 4.81 8.03 11.08
CA VAL A 417 5.50 8.84 10.08
C VAL A 417 7.00 8.57 10.14
N ARG A 418 7.55 8.09 9.02
CA ARG A 418 9.00 8.08 8.78
C ARG A 418 9.41 9.42 8.20
N ARG A 419 10.31 10.12 8.87
CA ARG A 419 10.80 11.43 8.45
C ARG A 419 12.09 11.29 7.67
N LEU A 420 12.08 11.84 6.47
CA LEU A 420 13.20 11.89 5.55
C LEU A 420 13.49 13.35 5.21
N GLN A 421 14.76 13.72 5.13
CA GLN A 421 15.18 15.04 4.74
C GLN A 421 16.16 14.94 3.57
N LEU A 422 15.92 15.72 2.52
CA LEU A 422 16.89 15.91 1.45
C LEU A 422 17.99 16.86 1.93
N THR A 423 19.25 16.46 1.76
CA THR A 423 20.40 17.28 2.12
C THR A 423 20.75 18.28 1.02
N PRO A 424 21.53 19.33 1.33
CA PRO A 424 22.07 20.22 0.29
C PRO A 424 22.86 19.47 -0.80
N GLU A 425 23.49 18.35 -0.44
CA GLU A 425 24.25 17.51 -1.36
C GLU A 425 23.36 16.57 -2.21
N GLY A 426 22.05 16.54 -1.95
CA GLY A 426 21.10 15.72 -2.71
C GLY A 426 20.92 14.30 -2.19
N HIS A 427 21.24 14.02 -0.92
CA HIS A 427 21.05 12.70 -0.31
C HIS A 427 19.83 12.68 0.62
N ILE A 428 19.22 11.51 0.81
CA ILE A 428 18.18 11.33 1.84
C ILE A 428 18.82 11.01 3.20
N ARG A 429 18.38 11.71 4.24
CA ARG A 429 18.70 11.42 5.64
C ARG A 429 17.46 11.00 6.39
N VAL A 430 17.56 9.94 7.18
CA VAL A 430 16.51 9.53 8.11
C VAL A 430 16.64 10.35 9.38
N LEU A 431 15.60 11.14 9.70
CA LEU A 431 15.56 11.90 10.94
C LEU A 431 15.01 11.00 12.05
N VAL A 432 15.86 10.71 13.03
CA VAL A 432 15.48 10.01 14.25
C VAL A 432 15.55 11.02 15.38
N ARG A 433 14.44 11.25 16.07
CA ARG A 433 14.47 12.10 17.26
C ARG A 433 15.09 11.26 18.39
N ASP A 434 15.91 11.84 19.25
CA ASP A 434 16.27 11.15 20.49
C ASP A 434 15.23 11.53 21.55
N ALA A 435 14.51 10.56 22.11
CA ALA A 435 13.51 10.83 23.15
C ALA A 435 14.10 11.45 24.41
N LYS A 436 15.37 11.17 24.73
CA LYS A 436 15.97 11.63 25.99
C LYS A 436 16.44 13.08 25.90
N SER A 437 17.02 13.47 24.78
CA SER A 437 17.56 14.81 24.59
C SER A 437 16.58 15.76 23.89
N GLY A 438 15.54 15.23 23.23
CA GLY A 438 14.65 16.01 22.36
C GLY A 438 15.32 16.52 21.08
N LEU A 439 16.64 16.32 20.95
CA LEU A 439 17.45 16.69 19.80
C LEU A 439 17.20 15.70 18.66
N GLU A 440 17.08 16.21 17.45
CA GLU A 440 17.10 15.38 16.25
C GLU A 440 18.53 14.92 16.04
N THR A 441 18.77 13.61 16.18
CA THR A 441 20.08 13.04 15.93
C THR A 441 20.10 12.41 14.55
N LEU A 442 21.13 12.78 13.82
CA LEU A 442 21.29 12.47 12.42
C LEU A 442 21.93 11.07 12.34
N ARG A 443 21.11 10.04 12.12
CA ARG A 443 21.61 8.69 11.87
C ARG A 443 21.89 8.53 10.38
N ILE A 444 23.15 8.70 10.00
CA ILE A 444 23.67 8.17 8.74
C ILE A 444 23.72 6.66 8.96
N LYS A 445 22.88 5.90 8.27
CA LYS A 445 22.88 4.43 8.37
C LYS A 445 23.80 3.83 7.33
#